data_AF-A0A947HBW3-F1
#
_entry.id   AF-A0A947HBW3-F1
#
_cell.length_a   1.000
_cell.length_b   1.000
_cell.length_c   1.000
_cell.angle_alpha   90.00
_cell.angle_beta   90.00
_cell.angle_gamma   90.00
#
_symmetry.space_group_name_H-M   'P 1'
#
loop_
_entity.id
_entity.type
_entity.pdbx_description
1 polymer ?
#
loop_
_entity_poly.entity_id
_entity_poly.type
_entity_poly.pdbx_seq_one_letter_code
_entity_poly.pdbx_strand_id
1 'polypeptide(L)'
;MKKIASAERVTVSMPAPLRQQIEQLKSELAISQSEFFQRAAEHFIQLHQKQKMEQAALKMAPYYASDPELTAFSVLDGKDFK
;
A
#
# COMPACT_ATOMS: atom_id res chain seq x y z
N MET A 1 -12.17 -26.27 10.20
CA MET A 1 -12.61 -25.62 8.95
C MET A 1 -12.48 -24.11 9.13
N LYS A 2 -11.60 -23.43 8.36
CA LYS A 2 -11.46 -21.97 8.41
C LYS A 2 -12.78 -21.34 7.97
N LYS A 3 -13.43 -20.55 8.84
CA LYS A 3 -14.61 -19.75 8.48
C LYS A 3 -14.19 -18.81 7.36
N ILE A 4 -14.70 -19.04 6.16
CA ILE A 4 -14.65 -18.05 5.08
C ILE A 4 -15.52 -16.91 5.58
N ALA A 5 -14.90 -15.76 5.90
CA ALA A 5 -15.65 -14.56 6.26
C ALA A 5 -16.66 -14.29 5.14
N SER A 6 -17.92 -14.04 5.49
CA SER A 6 -18.98 -13.79 4.52
C SER A 6 -18.57 -12.64 3.61
N ALA A 7 -18.45 -12.91 2.30
CA ALA A 7 -18.14 -11.88 1.32
C ALA A 7 -19.26 -10.84 1.30
N GLU A 8 -18.91 -9.57 1.48
CA GLU A 8 -19.86 -8.46 1.40
C GLU A 8 -20.00 -8.00 -0.06
N ARG A 9 -21.24 -7.79 -0.51
CA ARG A 9 -21.51 -7.32 -1.86
C ARG A 9 -21.47 -5.80 -1.90
N VAL A 10 -20.61 -5.25 -2.75
CA VAL A 10 -20.48 -3.80 -2.96
C VAL A 10 -20.94 -3.44 -4.37
N THR A 11 -21.69 -2.34 -4.49
CA THR A 11 -22.07 -1.72 -5.77
C THR A 11 -21.33 -0.40 -5.90
N VAL A 12 -20.69 -0.18 -7.05
CA VAL A 12 -19.86 1.01 -7.28
C VAL A 12 -20.30 1.72 -8.55
N SER A 13 -20.46 3.04 -8.47
CA SER A 13 -20.71 3.90 -9.62
C SER A 13 -19.40 4.51 -10.10
N MET A 14 -19.19 4.58 -11.41
CA MET A 14 -17.97 5.15 -11.99
C MET A 14 -18.20 5.72 -13.40
N PRO A 15 -17.32 6.61 -13.87
CA PRO A 15 -17.39 7.14 -15.23
C PRO A 15 -17.30 6.04 -16.28
N ALA A 16 -18.11 6.16 -17.34
CA ALA A 16 -18.12 5.20 -18.45
C ALA A 16 -16.73 4.97 -19.10
N PRO A 17 -15.89 6.00 -19.32
CA PRO A 17 -14.56 5.79 -19.89
C PRO A 17 -13.66 4.91 -19.01
N LEU A 18 -13.78 5.05 -17.68
CA LEU A 18 -13.00 4.25 -16.74
C LEU A 18 -13.41 2.78 -16.80
N ARG A 19 -14.72 2.50 -16.93
CA ARG A 19 -15.21 1.14 -17.12
C ARG A 19 -14.62 0.49 -18.36
N GLN A 20 -14.52 1.20 -19.48
CA GLN A 20 -13.92 0.66 -20.71
C GLN A 20 -12.45 0.26 -20.51
N GLN A 21 -11.66 1.10 -19.85
CA GLN A 21 -10.26 0.80 -19.52
C GLN A 21 -10.14 -0.42 -18.60
N ILE A 22 -11.03 -0.54 -17.61
CA ILE A 22 -11.06 -1.71 -16.71
C ILE A 22 -11.41 -2.98 -17.48
N GLU A 23 -12.39 -2.96 -18.39
CA GLU A 23 -12.73 -4.12 -19.20
C GLU A 23 -11.57 -4.58 -20.09
N GLN A 24 -10.82 -3.64 -20.66
CA GLN A 24 -9.62 -3.95 -21.43
C GLN A 24 -8.52 -4.57 -20.55
N LEU A 25 -8.24 -3.99 -19.38
CA LEU A 25 -7.24 -4.54 -18.46
C LEU A 25 -7.62 -5.94 -17.95
N LYS A 26 -8.91 -6.16 -17.69
CA LYS A 26 -9.40 -7.48 -17.29
C LYS A 26 -9.21 -8.53 -18.38
N SER A 27 -9.45 -8.18 -19.64
CA SER A 27 -9.26 -9.12 -20.75
C SER A 27 -7.79 -9.43 -20.97
N GLU A 28 -6.91 -8.42 -20.91
CA GLU A 28 -5.45 -8.57 -21.00
C GLU A 28 -4.89 -9.47 -19.89
N LEU A 29 -5.40 -9.32 -18.67
CA LEU A 29 -4.96 -10.09 -17.50
C LEU A 29 -5.72 -11.42 -17.31
N ALA A 30 -6.75 -11.67 -18.12
CA ALA A 30 -7.65 -12.82 -18.01
C ALA A 30 -8.27 -13.01 -16.61
N ILE A 31 -8.71 -11.92 -15.97
CA ILE A 31 -9.30 -11.92 -14.61
C ILE A 31 -10.76 -11.46 -14.58
N SER A 32 -11.47 -11.86 -13.53
CA SER A 32 -12.86 -11.43 -13.30
C SER A 32 -12.96 -9.97 -12.83
N GLN A 33 -14.15 -9.39 -12.90
CA GLN A 33 -14.40 -8.02 -12.40
C GLN A 33 -14.15 -7.93 -10.89
N SER A 34 -14.64 -8.92 -10.14
CA SER A 34 -14.48 -8.98 -8.69
C SER A 34 -13.01 -9.09 -8.30
N GLU A 35 -12.25 -9.93 -9.00
CA GLU A 35 -10.82 -10.10 -8.78
C GLU A 35 -10.04 -8.83 -9.10
N PHE A 36 -10.36 -8.15 -10.21
CA PHE A 36 -9.75 -6.86 -10.54
C PHE A 36 -9.94 -5.85 -9.39
N PHE A 37 -11.18 -5.68 -8.91
CA PHE A 37 -11.45 -4.73 -7.83
C PHE A 37 -10.83 -5.14 -6.50
N GLN A 38 -10.79 -6.43 -6.19
CA GLN A 38 -10.12 -6.92 -4.99
C GLN A 38 -8.62 -6.58 -5.02
N ARG A 39 -7.93 -6.91 -6.11
CA ARG A 39 -6.50 -6.61 -6.28
C ARG A 39 -6.23 -5.10 -6.26
N ALA A 40 -7.09 -4.32 -6.92
CA ALA A 40 -6.98 -2.86 -6.94
C ALA A 40 -7.14 -2.27 -5.53
N ALA A 41 -8.12 -2.76 -4.76
CA ALA A 41 -8.34 -2.32 -3.38
C ALA A 41 -7.15 -2.68 -2.47
N GLU A 42 -6.66 -3.93 -2.53
CA GLU A 42 -5.49 -4.38 -1.77
C GLU A 42 -4.25 -3.54 -2.10
N HIS A 43 -3.99 -3.31 -3.39
CA HIS A 43 -2.87 -2.47 -3.84
C HIS A 43 -3.00 -1.03 -3.36
N PHE A 44 -4.20 -0.43 -3.46
CA PHE A 44 -4.43 0.94 -3.02
C PHE A 44 -4.23 1.11 -1.51
N ILE A 45 -4.70 0.15 -0.71
CA ILE A 45 -4.50 0.14 0.75
C ILE A 45 -3.00 0.10 1.08
N GLN A 46 -2.24 -0.79 0.43
CA GLN A 46 -0.80 -0.89 0.65
C GLN A 46 -0.06 0.39 0.24
N LEU A 47 -0.42 0.96 -0.91
CA LEU A 47 0.15 2.22 -1.38
C LEU A 47 -0.10 3.36 -0.40
N HIS A 48 -1.33 3.46 0.11
CA HIS A 48 -1.69 4.49 1.09
C HIS A 48 -0.93 4.31 2.42
N GLN A 49 -0.78 3.08 2.90
CA GLN A 49 0.01 2.80 4.10
C GLN A 49 1.48 3.20 3.91
N LYS A 50 2.08 2.85 2.76
CA LYS A 50 3.44 3.25 2.42
C LYS A 50 3.60 4.78 2.41
N GLN A 51 2.70 5.48 1.74
CA GLN A 51 2.72 6.96 1.69
C GLN A 51 2.58 7.58 3.08
N LYS A 52 1.73 7.01 3.94
CA LYS A 52 1.58 7.47 5.33
C LYS A 52 2.87 7.29 6.13
N MET A 53 3.56 6.17 5.95
CA MET A 53 4.87 5.94 6.60
C MET A 53 5.93 6.89 6.07
N GLU A 54 6.01 7.11 4.76
CA GLU A 54 6.94 8.08 4.15
C GLU A 54 6.71 9.49 4.68
N GLN A 55 5.45 9.92 4.77
CA GLN A 55 5.11 11.22 5.35
C GLN A 55 5.47 11.32 6.83
N ALA A 56 5.26 10.26 7.61
CA ALA A 56 5.68 10.22 9.01
C ALA A 56 7.20 10.33 9.14
N ALA A 57 7.95 9.59 8.31
CA ALA A 57 9.41 9.64 8.27
C ALA A 57 9.91 11.05 7.91
N LEU A 58 9.33 11.71 6.90
CA LEU A 58 9.68 13.08 6.52
C LEU A 58 9.42 14.08 7.66
N LYS A 59 8.33 13.90 8.42
CA LYS A 59 8.05 14.73 9.60
C LYS A 59 9.04 14.51 10.74
N MET A 60 9.60 13.31 10.85
CA MET A 60 10.59 12.96 11.89
C MET A 60 12.03 13.30 11.49
N ALA A 61 12.33 13.39 10.19
CA ALA A 61 13.65 13.74 9.66
C ALA A 61 14.31 14.97 10.32
N PRO A 62 13.63 16.12 10.55
CA PRO A 62 14.25 17.25 11.23
C PRO A 62 14.60 16.95 12.69
N TYR A 63 13.83 16.11 13.38
CA TYR A 63 14.07 15.74 14.78
C TYR A 63 15.28 14.81 14.91
N TYR A 64 15.43 13.83 14.00
CA TYR A 64 16.62 12.98 13.93
C TYR A 64 17.89 13.77 13.59
N ALA A 65 17.79 14.85 12.82
CA ALA A 65 18.93 15.73 12.52
C ALA A 65 19.32 16.62 13.70
N SER A 66 18.36 16.98 14.55
CA SER A 66 18.59 17.88 15.70
C SER A 66 18.94 17.17 17.00
N ASP A 67 18.63 15.88 17.13
CA ASP A 67 18.84 15.10 18.36
C ASP A 67 19.76 13.88 18.12
N PRO A 68 21.05 13.97 18.53
CA PRO A 68 22.02 12.89 18.39
C PRO A 68 21.64 11.61 19.16
N GLU A 69 20.84 11.68 20.23
CA GLU A 69 20.43 10.48 20.98
C GLU A 69 19.48 9.60 20.16
N LEU A 70 18.63 10.20 19.32
CA LEU A 70 17.70 9.49 18.44
C LEU A 70 18.39 8.74 17.28
N THR A 71 19.67 9.02 17.03
CA THR A 71 20.51 8.34 16.02
C THR A 71 21.71 7.61 16.63
N ALA A 72 21.82 7.55 17.96
CA ALA A 72 22.97 6.95 18.64
C ALA A 72 23.15 5.46 18.30
N PHE A 73 22.07 4.73 18.05
CA PHE A 73 22.11 3.30 17.72
C PHE A 73 22.32 3.01 16.23
N SER A 74 22.03 3.94 15.32
CA SER A 74 22.27 3.73 13.87
C SER A 74 23.76 3.78 13.50
N VAL A 75 24.62 4.32 14.38
CA VAL A 75 26.08 4.26 14.25
C VAL A 75 26.63 2.85 14.52
N LEU A 76 25.90 2.04 15.30
CA LEU A 76 26.31 0.66 15.66
C LEU A 76 26.00 -0.38 14.57
N ASP A 77 25.13 -0.04 13.60
CA ASP A 77 24.83 -0.86 12.41
C ASP A 77 25.90 -0.72 11.30
N GLY A 78 26.98 0.03 11.56
CA GLY A 78 28.16 0.08 10.70
C GLY A 78 28.87 -1.28 10.65
N LYS A 79 29.48 -1.60 9.50
CA LYS A 79 30.18 -2.86 9.16
C LYS A 79 31.37 -3.27 10.08
N ASP A 80 31.54 -2.61 11.21
CA ASP A 80 32.60 -2.84 12.18
C ASP A 80 32.17 -3.71 13.38
N PHE A 81 30.96 -4.27 13.37
CA PHE A 81 30.55 -5.33 14.30
C PHE A 81 31.31 -6.62 13.97
N LYS A 82 32.48 -6.80 14.59
CA LYS A 82 33.27 -8.05 14.58
C LYS A 82 32.84 -8.99 15.69
#